data_AF-A0A2D8K5N1-F1
#
_entry.id   AF-A0A2D8K5N1-F1
#
_cell.length_a   1.000
_cell.length_b   1.000
_cell.length_c   1.000
_cell.angle_alpha   90.00
_cell.angle_beta   90.00
_cell.angle_gamma   90.00
#
_symmetry.space_group_name_H-M   'P 1'
#
loop_
_entity.id
_entity.type
_entity.pdbx_description
1 polymer ?
#
loop_
_entity_poly.entity_id
_entity_poly.type
_entity_poly.pdbx_seq_one_letter_code
_entity_poly.pdbx_strand_id
1 'polypeptide(L)' 'MAISEHHRANFQTLLHAALSGDLALMECVDAVSGEPRFVVSAVGRSGDEYLFTPFGHLHEGDPFAAYVPPAA' A
#
# COMPACT_ATOMS: atom_id res chain seq x y z
N MET A 1 4.54 -1.89 -20.54
CA MET A 1 3.68 -2.97 -19.96
C MET A 1 2.41 -2.34 -19.43
N ALA A 2 1.27 -3.03 -19.55
CA ALA A 2 0.01 -2.54 -19.00
C ALA A 2 -0.14 -2.96 -17.53
N ILE A 3 -0.49 -2.01 -16.66
CA ILE A 3 -0.88 -2.27 -15.27
C ILE A 3 -2.16 -3.12 -15.27
N SER A 4 -2.18 -4.21 -14.51
CA SER A 4 -3.32 -5.12 -14.39
C SER A 4 -4.57 -4.41 -13.82
N GLU A 5 -5.74 -4.97 -14.09
CA GLU A 5 -7.02 -4.44 -13.56
C GLU A 5 -7.05 -4.42 -12.04
N HIS A 6 -6.59 -5.48 -11.37
CA HIS A 6 -6.57 -5.54 -9.90
C HIS A 6 -5.65 -4.47 -9.30
N HIS A 7 -4.49 -4.18 -9.90
CA HIS A 7 -3.62 -3.10 -9.41
C HIS A 7 -4.28 -1.72 -9.58
N ARG A 8 -5.02 -1.51 -10.68
CA ARG A 8 -5.78 -0.27 -10.89
C ARG A 8 -6.90 -0.13 -9.88
N ALA A 9 -7.66 -1.20 -9.62
CA ALA A 9 -8.74 -1.21 -8.64
C ALA A 9 -8.22 -0.89 -7.22
N ASN A 10 -7.13 -1.56 -6.81
CA ASN A 10 -6.47 -1.28 -5.53
C ASN A 10 -5.99 0.17 -5.42
N PHE A 11 -5.42 0.72 -6.49
CA PHE A 11 -5.00 2.12 -6.52
C PHE A 11 -6.19 3.09 -6.38
N GLN A 12 -7.35 2.78 -6.97
CA GLN A 12 -8.56 3.60 -6.78
C GLN A 12 -9.07 3.52 -5.33
N THR A 13 -9.05 2.34 -4.71
CA THR A 13 -9.39 2.19 -3.29
C THR A 13 -8.44 3.01 -2.41
N LEU A 14 -7.15 2.97 -2.69
CA LEU A 14 -6.14 3.77 -1.98
C LEU A 14 -6.42 5.27 -2.12
N LEU A 15 -6.73 5.75 -3.32
CA LEU A 15 -7.10 7.15 -3.56
C LEU A 15 -8.33 7.55 -2.76
N HIS A 16 -9.36 6.70 -2.77
CA HIS A 16 -10.59 6.97 -2.05
C HIS A 16 -10.35 7.06 -0.54
N ALA A 17 -9.60 6.11 0.03
CA ALA A 17 -9.23 6.14 1.44
C ALA A 17 -8.45 7.40 1.80
N ALA A 18 -7.48 7.81 0.97
CA ALA A 18 -6.71 9.03 1.19
C ALA A 18 -7.59 10.29 1.19
N LEU A 19 -8.54 10.40 0.25
CA LEU A 19 -9.46 11.54 0.16
C LEU A 19 -10.46 11.59 1.32
N SER A 20 -10.84 10.42 1.85
CA SER A 20 -11.75 10.30 3.00
C SER A 20 -11.04 10.47 4.35
N GLY A 21 -9.72 10.53 4.38
CA GLY A 21 -8.94 10.57 5.63
C GLY A 21 -8.76 9.20 6.30
N ASP A 22 -9.10 8.13 5.59
CA ASP A 22 -9.09 6.74 6.06
C ASP A 22 -7.80 6.02 5.65
N LEU A 23 -6.68 6.75 5.55
CA LEU A 23 -5.39 6.18 5.20
C LEU A 23 -4.51 6.02 6.44
N ALA A 24 -3.94 4.83 6.62
CA ALA A 24 -3.02 4.54 7.70
C ALA A 24 -1.66 4.08 7.17
N LEU A 25 -0.61 4.46 7.90
CA LEU A 25 0.72 3.86 7.79
C LEU A 25 0.92 2.99 9.04
N MET A 26 1.22 1.71 8.85
CA MET A 26 1.38 0.75 9.93
C MET A 26 2.73 0.04 9.84
N GLU A 27 3.36 -0.21 10.98
CA GLU A 27 4.47 -1.14 11.06
C GLU A 27 3.92 -2.58 11.03
N CYS A 28 4.45 -3.40 10.13
CA CYS A 28 4.14 -4.82 9.98
C CYS A 28 5.44 -5.61 9.96
N VAL A 29 5.36 -6.91 10.24
CA VAL A 29 6.48 -7.82 10.05
C VAL A 29 6.26 -8.56 8.74
N ASP A 30 7.23 -8.49 7.83
CA ASP A 30 7.18 -9.28 6.60
C ASP A 30 7.13 -10.77 6.95
N ALA A 31 6.10 -11.46 6.47
CA ALA A 31 5.79 -12.82 6.91
C ALA A 31 6.83 -13.86 6.47
N VAL A 32 7.70 -13.53 5.50
CA VAL A 32 8.72 -14.44 4.97
C VAL A 32 10.08 -14.16 5.58
N SER A 33 10.50 -12.89 5.62
CA SER A 33 11.82 -12.46 6.08
C SER A 33 11.88 -12.12 7.57
N GLY A 34 10.75 -11.76 8.19
CA GLY A 34 10.69 -11.30 9.57
C GLY A 34 11.13 -9.84 9.78
N GLU A 35 11.39 -9.10 8.71
CA GLU A 35 11.83 -7.70 8.79
C GLU A 35 10.65 -6.75 9.00
N PRO A 36 10.82 -5.66 9.77
CA PRO A 36 9.78 -4.64 9.93
C PRO A 36 9.60 -3.86 8.62
N ARG A 37 8.34 -3.70 8.18
CA ARG A 37 7.92 -2.97 6.98
C ARG A 37 6.87 -1.93 7.33
N PHE A 38 6.95 -0.75 6.74
CA PHE A 38 5.92 0.29 6.89
C PHE A 38 4.90 0.18 5.76
N VAL A 39 3.74 -0.41 6.06
CA VAL A 39 2.68 -0.76 5.11
C VAL A 39 1.64 0.35 5.02
N VAL A 40 1.33 0.77 3.79
CA VAL A 40 0.24 1.68 3.48
C VAL A 40 -1.05 0.88 3.38
N SER A 41 -2.05 1.28 4.18
CA SER A 41 -3.31 0.56 4.30
C SER A 41 -4.50 1.50 4.23
N ALA A 42 -5.57 1.08 3.53
CA ALA A 42 -6.89 1.69 3.73
C ALA A 42 -7.48 1.19 5.03
N VAL A 43 -8.11 2.10 5.77
CA VAL A 43 -8.88 1.82 6.97
C VAL A 43 -10.35 1.77 6.58
N GLY A 44 -11.03 0.70 6.98
CA GLY A 44 -12.47 0.56 6.88
C GLY A 44 -13.04 0.07 8.19
N ARG A 45 -14.34 -0.23 8.18
CA ARG A 45 -15.02 -0.87 9.31
C ARG A 45 -15.65 -2.18 8.88
N SER A 46 -15.57 -3.16 9.76
CA SER A 46 -16.32 -4.42 9.68
C SER A 46 -17.10 -4.59 10.98
N GLY A 47 -18.33 -4.07 11.00
CA GLY A 47 -19.10 -3.91 12.23
C GLY A 47 -18.43 -2.93 13.20
N ASP A 48 -18.18 -3.41 14.42
CA ASP A 48 -17.52 -2.62 15.46
C ASP A 48 -15.99 -2.61 15.36
N GLU A 49 -15.42 -3.40 14.45
CA GLU A 49 -13.97 -3.54 14.28
C GLU A 49 -13.45 -2.66 13.13
N TYR A 50 -12.17 -2.27 13.24
CA TYR A 50 -11.44 -1.68 12.13
C TYR A 50 -10.90 -2.78 11.22
N LEU A 51 -11.08 -2.61 9.92
CA LEU A 51 -10.45 -3.43 8.90
C LEU A 51 -9.32 -2.65 8.25
N PHE A 52 -8.14 -3.24 8.20
CA PHE A 52 -6.99 -2.65 7.51
C PHE A 52 -6.69 -3.47 6.26
N THR A 53 -6.77 -2.82 5.09
CA THR A 53 -6.46 -3.46 3.81
C THR A 53 -5.07 -2.98 3.35
N PRO A 54 -4.03 -3.83 3.42
CA PRO A 54 -2.68 -3.47 3.02
C PRO A 54 -2.54 -3.45 1.51
N PHE A 55 -1.92 -2.40 0.96
CA PHE A 55 -1.65 -2.30 -0.49
C PHE A 55 -0.19 -2.50 -0.86
N GLY A 56 0.73 -2.16 0.05
CA GLY A 56 2.16 -2.28 -0.16
C GLY A 56 2.93 -1.56 0.93
N HIS A 57 4.23 -1.82 1.00
CA HIS A 57 5.12 -1.14 1.94
C HIS A 57 5.86 0.00 1.26
N LEU A 58 6.28 0.99 2.05
CA LEU A 58 7.21 2.00 1.59
C LEU A 58 8.54 1.33 1.22
N HIS A 59 9.19 1.85 0.19
CA HIS A 59 10.49 1.36 -0.22
C HIS A 59 11.51 1.58 0.91
N GLU A 60 12.40 0.62 1.11
CA GLU A 60 13.49 0.74 2.08
C GLU A 60 14.71 1.37 1.43
N GLY A 61 15.15 2.50 1.96
CA GLY A 61 16.25 3.27 1.38
C GLY A 61 15.80 4.13 0.20
N ASP A 62 16.67 4.31 -0.79
CA ASP A 62 16.46 5.27 -1.88
C ASP A 62 15.62 4.66 -3.03
N PRO A 63 14.36 5.09 -3.23
CA PRO A 63 13.54 4.60 -4.34
C PRO A 63 14.08 5.01 -5.71
N PHE A 64 14.85 6.10 -5.83
CA PHE A 64 15.44 6.54 -7.11
C PHE A 64 16.57 5.63 -7.57
N ALA A 65 17.27 4.99 -6.62
CA ALA A 65 18.25 3.96 -6.91
C ALA A 65 17.60 2.62 -7.28
N ALA A 66 16.40 2.34 -6.76
CA ALA A 66 15.71 1.06 -6.92
C ALA A 66 14.84 0.96 -8.18
N TYR A 67 14.27 2.08 -8.64
CA TYR A 67 13.29 2.09 -9.72
C TYR A 67 13.72 2.96 -10.90
N VAL A 68 13.73 2.37 -12.10
CA VAL A 68 13.87 3.09 -13.36
C VAL A 68 12.49 3.12 -14.04
N PRO A 69 11.95 4.30 -14.40
CA PRO A 69 10.67 4.37 -15.10
C PRO A 69 10.78 3.71 -16.48
N PRO A 70 9.68 3.19 -17.05
CA PRO A 70 9.67 2.74 -18.43
C PRO A 70 10.21 3.85 -19.34
N ALA A 71 11.07 3.49 -20.30
CA ALA A 71 11.52 4.42 -21.32
C ALA A 71 10.30 5.04 -22.03
N ALA A 72 10.35 6.36 -22.26
CA ALA A 72 9.32 7.09 -23.00
C ALA A 72 9.20 6.59 -24.44
#